data_AF-A0A7V0NYT1-F1
#
_entry.id   AF-A0A7V0NYT1-F1
#
_cell.length_a   1.000
_cell.length_b   1.000
_cell.length_c   1.000
_cell.angle_alpha   90.00
_cell.angle_beta   90.00
_cell.angle_gamma   90.00
#
_symmetry.space_group_name_H-M   'P 1'
#
loop_
_entity.id
_entity.type
_entity.pdbx_description
1 polymer ?
#
loop_
_entity_poly.entity_id
_entity_poly.type
_entity_poly.pdbx_seq_one_letter_code
_entity_poly.pdbx_strand_id
1 'polypeptide(L)'
;MTEIFLWLSIAFYGAGFISHVLARNESRRTLQRVSTYILILALAFLTIVLALRIMETGHAPMAGRFETLLFFSWSIAVLNTILLFRYRLRTTDTLTIPVIFLALLLAAFSDSGVYRLPLVLKTWWFEIHVVTSFFAYALFILAAAAGAFYLLREKTGTGTELGIYQNITYRAILWGFAFFSGSMLLGAIWGYLAWGNYWLWESKSAASLLLWFYYVGVLHT
;
A
#
# COMPACT_ATOMS: atom_id res chain seq x y z
N MET A 1 -10.14 6.81 -21.41
CA MET A 1 -10.27 7.67 -20.21
C MET A 1 -9.35 7.20 -19.08
N THR A 2 -9.37 5.90 -18.73
CA THR A 2 -8.51 5.29 -17.70
C THR A 2 -7.01 5.59 -17.91
N GLU A 3 -6.52 5.45 -19.14
CA GLU A 3 -5.12 5.78 -19.52
C GLU A 3 -4.71 7.21 -19.16
N ILE A 4 -5.54 8.21 -19.46
CA ILE A 4 -5.22 9.62 -19.19
C ILE A 4 -5.06 9.84 -17.68
N PHE A 5 -5.99 9.33 -16.88
CA PHE A 5 -5.93 9.47 -15.43
C PHE A 5 -4.78 8.67 -14.80
N LEU A 6 -4.37 7.55 -15.42
CA LEU A 6 -3.19 6.79 -14.99
C LEU A 6 -1.92 7.62 -15.19
N TRP A 7 -1.71 8.16 -16.38
CA TRP A 7 -0.56 9.01 -16.68
C TRP A 7 -0.54 10.29 -15.83
N LEU A 8 -1.71 10.88 -15.57
CA LEU A 8 -1.83 11.99 -14.62
C LEU A 8 -1.44 11.56 -13.20
N SER A 9 -1.89 10.40 -12.73
CA SER A 9 -1.51 9.88 -11.40
C SER A 9 0.01 9.69 -11.30
N ILE A 10 0.63 9.07 -12.31
CA ILE A 10 2.08 8.86 -12.38
C ILE A 10 2.84 10.20 -12.37
N ALA A 11 2.41 11.14 -13.22
CA ALA A 11 3.03 12.46 -13.31
C ALA A 11 2.93 13.23 -11.99
N PHE A 12 1.77 13.20 -11.34
CA PHE A 12 1.56 13.90 -10.06
C PHE A 12 2.30 13.22 -8.90
N TYR A 13 2.41 11.88 -8.85
CA TYR A 13 3.26 11.23 -7.85
C TYR A 13 4.75 11.54 -8.08
N GLY A 14 5.20 11.58 -9.34
CA GLY A 14 6.57 11.99 -9.68
C GLY A 14 6.86 13.44 -9.28
N ALA A 15 5.99 14.38 -9.66
CA ALA A 15 6.11 15.79 -9.29
C ALA A 15 5.98 16.01 -7.77
N GLY A 16 5.08 15.26 -7.11
CA GLY A 16 4.88 15.26 -5.67
C GLY A 16 6.13 14.80 -4.91
N PHE A 17 6.82 13.78 -5.43
CA PHE A 17 8.08 13.31 -4.88
C PHE A 17 9.21 14.33 -5.04
N ILE A 18 9.39 14.88 -6.25
CA ILE A 18 10.42 15.89 -6.52
C ILE A 18 10.21 17.11 -5.61
N SER A 19 8.98 17.61 -5.54
CA SER A 19 8.64 18.73 -4.66
C SER A 19 8.86 18.41 -3.18
N HIS A 20 8.58 17.18 -2.74
CA HIS A 20 8.86 16.72 -1.36
C HIS A 20 10.36 16.72 -1.05
N VAL A 21 11.19 16.19 -1.96
CA VAL A 21 12.65 16.16 -1.79
C VAL A 21 13.24 17.57 -1.76
N LEU A 22 12.80 18.45 -2.67
CA LEU A 22 13.25 19.85 -2.70
C LEU A 22 12.81 20.61 -1.43
N ALA A 23 11.59 20.35 -0.95
CA ALA A 23 11.05 20.96 0.27
C ALA A 23 11.71 20.46 1.57
N ARG A 24 12.51 19.39 1.52
CA ARG A 24 13.32 18.93 2.65
C ARG A 24 14.57 19.79 2.83
N ASN A 25 15.13 20.31 1.74
CA ASN A 25 16.39 21.05 1.75
C ASN A 25 16.18 22.55 2.00
N GLU A 26 15.02 23.09 1.60
CA GLU A 26 14.66 24.47 1.87
C GLU A 26 13.56 24.57 2.94
N SER A 27 13.77 25.40 3.98
CA SER A 27 12.82 25.68 5.07
C SER A 27 11.50 26.37 4.63
N ARG A 28 11.08 26.21 3.38
CA ARG A 28 9.90 26.85 2.79
C ARG A 28 8.65 26.01 3.09
N ARG A 29 7.92 26.40 4.14
CA ARG A 29 6.59 25.86 4.50
C ARG A 29 5.61 25.86 3.31
N THR A 30 5.76 26.77 2.35
CA THR A 30 4.93 26.83 1.13
C THR A 30 5.16 25.63 0.20
N LEU A 31 6.42 25.28 -0.09
CA LEU A 31 6.76 24.13 -0.93
C LEU A 31 6.25 22.82 -0.32
N GLN A 32 6.30 22.73 1.01
CA GLN A 32 5.73 21.60 1.73
C GLN A 32 4.22 21.47 1.47
N ARG A 33 3.45 22.55 1.63
CA ARG A 33 2.00 22.51 1.36
C ARG A 33 1.68 22.16 -0.08
N VAL A 34 2.43 22.72 -1.03
CA VAL A 34 2.26 22.42 -2.46
C VAL A 34 2.45 20.93 -2.73
N SER A 35 3.52 20.33 -2.21
CA SER A 35 3.76 18.88 -2.31
C SER A 35 2.58 18.06 -1.74
N THR A 36 2.04 18.43 -0.58
CA THR A 36 0.86 17.75 -0.01
C THR A 36 -0.34 17.80 -0.94
N TYR A 37 -0.67 18.98 -1.49
CA TYR A 37 -1.81 19.12 -2.40
C TYR A 37 -1.61 18.33 -3.69
N ILE A 38 -0.38 18.30 -4.23
CA ILE A 38 -0.05 17.48 -5.41
C ILE A 38 -0.29 16.00 -5.11
N LEU A 39 0.12 15.50 -3.95
CA LEU A 39 -0.05 14.09 -3.57
C LEU A 39 -1.51 13.71 -3.30
N ILE A 40 -2.29 14.62 -2.69
CA ILE A 40 -3.73 14.42 -2.50
C ILE A 40 -4.43 14.37 -3.87
N LEU A 41 -4.05 15.24 -4.79
CA LEU A 41 -4.59 15.24 -6.14
C LEU A 41 -4.17 13.99 -6.93
N ALA A 42 -2.94 13.50 -6.74
CA ALA A 42 -2.48 12.22 -7.29
C ALA A 42 -3.35 11.05 -6.79
N LEU A 43 -3.66 11.02 -5.50
CA LEU A 43 -4.55 10.02 -4.90
C LEU A 43 -5.97 10.13 -5.45
N ALA A 44 -6.47 11.34 -5.70
CA ALA A 44 -7.78 11.54 -6.31
C ALA A 44 -7.83 10.97 -7.74
N PHE A 45 -6.81 11.24 -8.56
CA PHE A 45 -6.71 10.65 -9.89
C PHE A 45 -6.60 9.13 -9.84
N LEU A 46 -5.79 8.57 -8.93
CA LEU A 46 -5.65 7.12 -8.78
C LEU A 46 -6.97 6.46 -8.36
N THR A 47 -7.75 7.14 -7.50
CA THR A 47 -9.08 6.68 -7.11
C THR A 47 -10.05 6.69 -8.30
N ILE A 48 -9.98 7.72 -9.15
CA ILE A 48 -10.76 7.79 -10.40
C ILE A 48 -10.36 6.65 -11.35
N VAL A 49 -9.06 6.36 -11.51
CA VAL A 49 -8.58 5.22 -12.33
C VAL A 49 -9.20 3.92 -11.85
N LEU A 50 -9.18 3.64 -10.54
CA LEU A 50 -9.77 2.43 -9.98
C LEU A 50 -11.29 2.38 -10.19
N ALA A 51 -12.00 3.49 -9.99
CA ALA A 51 -13.45 3.56 -10.19
C ALA A 51 -13.82 3.28 -11.66
N LEU A 52 -13.12 3.93 -12.61
CA LEU A 52 -13.31 3.68 -14.04
C LEU A 52 -12.99 2.23 -14.40
N ARG A 53 -11.95 1.65 -13.80
CA ARG A 53 -11.59 0.25 -14.04
C ARG A 53 -12.68 -0.71 -13.57
N ILE A 54 -13.25 -0.49 -12.39
CA ILE A 54 -14.37 -1.31 -11.87
C ILE A 54 -15.59 -1.20 -12.81
N MET A 55 -15.89 0.00 -13.32
CA MET A 55 -17.00 0.19 -14.26
C MET A 55 -16.76 -0.54 -15.59
N GLU A 56 -15.52 -0.60 -16.06
CA GLU A 56 -15.14 -1.27 -17.30
C GLU A 56 -15.16 -2.80 -17.18
N THR A 57 -14.66 -3.35 -16.07
CA THR A 57 -14.50 -4.80 -15.91
C THR A 57 -15.67 -5.47 -15.20
N GLY A 58 -16.47 -4.70 -14.45
CA GLY A 58 -17.62 -5.19 -13.68
C GLY A 58 -17.22 -6.02 -12.45
N HIS A 59 -15.98 -5.88 -11.97
CA HIS A 59 -15.48 -6.58 -10.77
C HIS A 59 -14.43 -5.74 -10.03
N ALA A 60 -14.06 -6.15 -8.81
CA ALA A 60 -12.99 -5.52 -8.05
C ALA A 60 -11.64 -5.55 -8.82
N PRO A 61 -10.80 -4.51 -8.74
CA PRO A 61 -9.59 -4.36 -9.56
C PRO A 61 -8.45 -5.22 -9.01
N MET A 62 -8.58 -6.53 -9.16
CA MET A 62 -7.70 -7.54 -8.54
C MET A 62 -7.41 -8.72 -9.49
N ALA A 63 -7.87 -8.68 -10.74
CA ALA A 63 -7.85 -9.82 -11.65
C ALA A 63 -6.47 -10.10 -12.23
N GLY A 64 -5.70 -9.04 -12.48
CA GLY A 64 -4.42 -9.09 -13.20
C GLY A 64 -3.35 -8.21 -12.58
N ARG A 65 -2.14 -8.30 -13.13
CA ARG A 65 -0.97 -7.53 -12.67
C ARG A 65 -1.22 -6.02 -12.70
N PHE A 66 -1.85 -5.53 -13.77
CA PHE A 66 -2.23 -4.13 -13.90
C PHE A 66 -3.09 -3.67 -12.72
N GLU A 67 -4.22 -4.36 -12.48
CA GLU A 67 -5.20 -3.95 -11.47
C GLU A 67 -4.66 -4.11 -10.05
N THR A 68 -3.95 -5.20 -9.77
CA THR A 68 -3.33 -5.43 -8.46
C THR A 68 -2.26 -4.39 -8.12
N LEU A 69 -1.46 -3.94 -9.10
CA LEU A 69 -0.50 -2.85 -8.90
C LEU A 69 -1.18 -1.49 -8.65
N LEU A 70 -2.29 -1.21 -9.35
CA LEU A 70 -3.10 -0.01 -9.07
C LEU A 70 -3.68 -0.04 -7.66
N PHE A 71 -4.28 -1.16 -7.26
CA PHE A 71 -4.88 -1.30 -5.94
C PHE A 71 -3.84 -1.26 -4.82
N PHE A 72 -2.67 -1.88 -5.03
CA PHE A 72 -1.55 -1.81 -4.11
C PHE A 72 -1.05 -0.37 -3.92
N SER A 73 -0.83 0.34 -5.03
CA SER A 73 -0.43 1.75 -5.03
C SER A 73 -1.43 2.61 -4.26
N TRP A 74 -2.72 2.38 -4.50
CA TRP A 74 -3.80 3.09 -3.82
C TRP A 74 -3.85 2.79 -2.32
N SER A 75 -3.66 1.52 -1.92
CA SER A 75 -3.65 1.11 -0.51
C SER A 75 -2.52 1.80 0.27
N ILE A 76 -1.31 1.88 -0.29
CA ILE A 76 -0.19 2.60 0.31
C ILE A 76 -0.50 4.10 0.37
N ALA A 77 -0.99 4.68 -0.74
CA ALA A 77 -1.28 6.10 -0.82
C ALA A 77 -2.33 6.56 0.21
N VAL A 78 -3.42 5.80 0.36
CA VAL A 78 -4.49 6.09 1.33
C VAL A 78 -3.94 6.05 2.75
N LEU A 79 -3.25 4.97 3.13
CA LEU A 79 -2.75 4.82 4.50
C LEU A 79 -1.64 5.84 4.83
N ASN A 80 -0.76 6.12 3.87
CA ASN A 80 0.26 7.16 4.04
C ASN A 80 -0.39 8.55 4.20
N THR A 81 -1.44 8.84 3.44
CA THR A 81 -2.20 10.10 3.58
C THR A 81 -2.94 10.19 4.93
N ILE A 82 -3.48 9.08 5.44
CA ILE A 82 -4.08 9.01 6.78
C ILE A 82 -3.03 9.32 7.86
N LEU A 83 -1.82 8.74 7.77
CA LEU A 83 -0.73 9.04 8.69
C LEU A 83 -0.28 10.49 8.62
N LEU A 84 -0.21 11.06 7.40
CA LEU A 84 0.08 12.48 7.20
C LEU A 84 -0.92 13.35 7.95
N PHE A 85 -2.22 13.07 7.87
CA PHE A 85 -3.21 13.86 8.60
C PHE A 85 -3.19 13.62 10.12
N ARG A 86 -2.95 12.38 10.56
CA ARG A 86 -3.01 12.00 11.98
C ARG A 86 -1.78 12.45 12.77
N TYR A 87 -0.60 12.36 12.18
CA TYR A 87 0.68 12.64 12.85
C TYR A 87 1.38 13.88 12.30
N ARG A 88 0.91 14.46 11.18
CA ARG A 88 1.55 15.59 10.48
C ARG A 88 3.01 15.30 10.11
N LEU A 89 3.34 14.02 10.03
CA LEU A 89 4.66 13.51 9.71
C LEU A 89 4.74 13.25 8.21
N ARG A 90 5.78 13.79 7.58
CA ARG A 90 5.99 13.68 6.12
C ARG A 90 7.20 12.84 5.76
N THR A 91 7.96 12.38 6.73
CA THR A 91 9.19 11.63 6.45
C THR A 91 8.87 10.27 5.82
N THR A 92 7.75 9.65 6.17
CA THR A 92 7.28 8.41 5.54
C THR A 92 7.09 8.55 4.02
N ASP A 93 6.66 9.72 3.54
CA ASP A 93 6.52 10.06 2.11
C ASP A 93 7.81 9.80 1.30
N THR A 94 8.97 9.96 1.93
CA THR A 94 10.28 9.76 1.28
C THR A 94 10.49 8.32 0.83
N LEU A 95 9.90 7.33 1.52
CA LEU A 95 10.03 5.92 1.18
C LEU A 95 8.77 5.37 0.52
N THR A 96 7.58 5.84 0.89
CA THR A 96 6.31 5.32 0.36
C THR A 96 6.03 5.82 -1.07
N ILE A 97 6.32 7.09 -1.39
CA ILE A 97 6.05 7.63 -2.72
C ILE A 97 6.88 6.94 -3.81
N PRO A 98 8.19 6.68 -3.65
CA PRO A 98 8.94 5.90 -4.63
C PRO A 98 8.35 4.52 -4.90
N VAL A 99 7.85 3.84 -3.86
CA VAL A 99 7.21 2.53 -4.01
C VAL A 99 5.90 2.65 -4.78
N ILE A 100 5.06 3.64 -4.46
CA ILE A 100 3.82 3.94 -5.22
C ILE A 100 4.16 4.25 -6.67
N PHE A 101 5.11 5.14 -6.91
CA PHE A 101 5.50 5.57 -8.25
C PHE A 101 6.02 4.40 -9.09
N LEU A 102 6.90 3.57 -8.51
CA LEU A 102 7.41 2.37 -9.19
C LEU A 102 6.29 1.37 -9.49
N ALA A 103 5.39 1.11 -8.54
CA ALA A 103 4.26 0.21 -8.76
C ALA A 103 3.32 0.71 -9.87
N LEU A 104 3.05 2.02 -9.93
CA LEU A 104 2.25 2.64 -11.00
C LEU A 104 2.96 2.60 -12.35
N LEU A 105 4.28 2.81 -12.40
CA LEU A 105 5.06 2.65 -13.63
C LEU A 105 5.00 1.20 -14.12
N LEU A 106 5.20 0.23 -13.23
CA LEU A 106 5.07 -1.19 -13.58
C LEU A 106 3.65 -1.55 -14.04
N ALA A 107 2.62 -0.90 -13.47
CA ALA A 107 1.25 -1.04 -13.93
C ALA A 107 1.10 -0.51 -15.37
N ALA A 108 1.63 0.68 -15.67
CA ALA A 108 1.53 1.29 -17.01
C ALA A 108 2.16 0.44 -18.13
N PHE A 109 3.15 -0.40 -17.82
CA PHE A 109 3.75 -1.35 -18.76
C PHE A 109 3.20 -2.77 -18.66
N SER A 110 2.25 -3.00 -17.77
CA SER A 110 1.55 -4.28 -17.65
C SER A 110 0.39 -4.35 -18.63
N ASP A 111 0.05 -5.57 -19.02
CA ASP A 111 -1.13 -5.81 -19.83
C ASP A 111 -2.42 -5.41 -19.10
N SER A 112 -3.12 -4.43 -19.68
CA SER A 112 -4.36 -3.84 -19.18
C SER A 112 -5.61 -4.45 -19.81
N GLY A 113 -5.47 -5.56 -20.55
CA GLY A 113 -6.57 -6.31 -21.17
C GLY A 113 -7.73 -6.60 -20.20
N VAL A 114 -8.94 -6.62 -20.73
CA VAL A 114 -10.16 -6.97 -19.99
C VAL A 114 -10.37 -8.48 -20.10
N TYR A 115 -10.11 -9.18 -19.00
CA TYR A 115 -10.19 -10.63 -18.94
C TYR A 115 -11.49 -11.11 -18.30
N ARG A 116 -12.06 -12.19 -18.84
CA ARG A 116 -13.16 -12.88 -18.16
C ARG A 116 -12.59 -13.64 -16.96
N LEU A 117 -12.89 -13.15 -15.76
CA LEU A 117 -12.55 -13.85 -14.53
C LEU A 117 -13.18 -15.25 -14.49
N PRO A 118 -12.39 -16.30 -14.19
CA PRO A 118 -12.91 -17.60 -13.79
C PRO A 118 -13.89 -17.46 -12.62
N LEU A 119 -14.94 -18.30 -12.60
CA LEU A 119 -15.98 -18.29 -11.56
C LEU A 119 -15.40 -18.37 -10.14
N VAL A 120 -14.30 -19.08 -9.96
CA VAL A 120 -13.63 -19.24 -8.66
C VAL A 120 -13.08 -17.92 -8.08
N LEU A 121 -12.75 -16.95 -8.95
CA LEU A 121 -12.29 -15.62 -8.53
C LEU A 121 -13.45 -14.64 -8.27
N LYS A 122 -14.65 -14.95 -8.77
CA LYS A 122 -15.86 -14.13 -8.57
C LYS A 122 -16.57 -14.48 -7.26
N THR A 123 -15.83 -14.48 -6.16
CA THR A 123 -16.37 -14.78 -4.83
C THR A 123 -15.96 -13.70 -3.84
N TRP A 124 -16.85 -13.39 -2.89
CA TRP A 124 -16.55 -12.38 -1.88
C TRP A 124 -15.38 -12.81 -0.97
N TRP A 125 -15.17 -14.12 -0.79
CA TRP A 125 -14.02 -14.66 -0.08
C TRP A 125 -12.69 -14.28 -0.73
N PHE A 126 -12.59 -14.40 -2.07
CA PHE A 126 -11.42 -13.97 -2.82
C PHE A 126 -11.21 -12.47 -2.70
N GLU A 127 -12.26 -11.67 -2.95
CA GLU A 127 -12.14 -10.21 -2.95
C GLU A 127 -11.69 -9.67 -1.60
N ILE A 128 -12.32 -10.11 -0.50
CA ILE A 128 -11.98 -9.64 0.86
C ILE A 128 -10.58 -10.14 1.25
N HIS A 129 -10.22 -11.38 0.91
CA HIS A 129 -8.85 -11.89 1.12
C HIS A 129 -7.81 -10.98 0.45
N VAL A 130 -8.03 -10.62 -0.81
CA VAL A 130 -7.07 -9.79 -1.56
C VAL A 130 -7.04 -8.36 -1.02
N VAL A 131 -8.18 -7.75 -0.72
CA VAL A 131 -8.27 -6.41 -0.10
C VAL A 131 -7.50 -6.38 1.23
N THR A 132 -7.78 -7.32 2.14
CA THR A 132 -7.12 -7.39 3.45
C THR A 132 -5.62 -7.64 3.33
N SER A 133 -5.19 -8.44 2.34
CA SER A 133 -3.76 -8.65 2.02
C SER A 133 -3.05 -7.35 1.65
N PHE A 134 -3.61 -6.58 0.72
CA PHE A 134 -2.97 -5.35 0.25
C PHE A 134 -2.93 -4.25 1.31
N PHE A 135 -3.95 -4.13 2.16
CA PHE A 135 -3.91 -3.24 3.32
C PHE A 135 -2.84 -3.69 4.33
N ALA A 136 -2.67 -4.99 4.57
CA ALA A 136 -1.59 -5.49 5.41
C ALA A 136 -0.21 -5.13 4.84
N TYR A 137 0.03 -5.37 3.55
CA TYR A 137 1.30 -5.06 2.89
C TYR A 137 1.60 -3.56 2.93
N ALA A 138 0.61 -2.71 2.68
CA ALA A 138 0.76 -1.26 2.77
C ALA A 138 1.10 -0.80 4.20
N LEU A 139 0.49 -1.39 5.23
CA LEU A 139 0.84 -1.12 6.63
C LEU A 139 2.27 -1.58 6.98
N PHE A 140 2.71 -2.74 6.48
CA PHE A 140 4.09 -3.18 6.70
C PHE A 140 5.12 -2.28 5.99
N ILE A 141 4.80 -1.74 4.82
CA ILE A 141 5.64 -0.72 4.16
C ILE A 141 5.72 0.56 4.99
N LEU A 142 4.61 0.99 5.59
CA LEU A 142 4.60 2.15 6.47
C LEU A 142 5.39 1.92 7.76
N ALA A 143 5.28 0.72 8.34
CA ALA A 143 6.10 0.31 9.48
C ALA A 143 7.59 0.32 9.13
N ALA A 144 7.96 -0.25 7.98
CA ALA A 144 9.34 -0.25 7.51
C ALA A 144 9.84 1.18 7.26
N ALA A 145 9.02 2.05 6.69
CA ALA A 145 9.36 3.45 6.47
C ALA A 145 9.59 4.19 7.78
N ALA A 146 8.66 4.11 8.73
CA ALA A 146 8.78 4.75 10.04
C ALA A 146 9.97 4.20 10.84
N GLY A 147 10.17 2.87 10.83
CA GLY A 147 11.29 2.21 11.49
C GLY A 147 12.66 2.59 10.89
N ALA A 148 12.75 2.70 9.57
CA ALA A 148 13.97 3.20 8.91
C ALA A 148 14.29 4.63 9.37
N PHE A 149 13.29 5.51 9.46
CA PHE A 149 13.51 6.87 9.96
C PHE A 149 13.83 6.94 11.45
N TYR A 150 13.28 6.04 12.26
CA TYR A 150 13.69 5.88 13.66
C TYR A 150 15.19 5.61 13.74
N LEU A 151 15.69 4.61 13.00
CA LEU A 151 17.11 4.24 13.00
C LEU A 151 18.00 5.37 12.49
N LEU A 152 17.60 6.05 11.40
CA LEU A 152 18.34 7.19 10.87
C LEU A 152 18.41 8.38 11.85
N ARG A 153 17.42 8.51 12.73
CA ARG A 153 17.32 9.59 13.71
C ARG A 153 17.77 9.18 15.11
N GLU A 154 18.10 7.93 15.38
CA GLU A 154 18.34 7.42 16.73
C GLU A 154 19.35 8.27 17.52
N LYS A 155 20.44 8.72 16.87
CA LYS A 155 21.50 9.53 17.49
C LYS A 155 21.26 11.04 17.47
N THR A 156 20.33 11.53 16.64
CA THR A 156 20.19 12.96 16.33
C THR A 156 18.79 13.52 16.63
N GLY A 157 17.80 12.66 16.72
CA GLY A 157 16.41 12.98 16.96
C GLY A 157 16.12 13.23 18.43
N THR A 158 15.10 14.04 18.68
CA THR A 158 14.60 14.23 20.05
C THR A 158 13.82 13.01 20.52
N GLY A 159 13.75 12.78 21.83
CA GLY A 159 12.95 11.67 22.39
C GLY A 159 11.50 11.68 21.93
N THR A 160 10.90 12.88 21.79
CA THR A 160 9.54 13.05 21.27
C THR A 160 9.42 12.61 19.80
N GLU A 161 10.37 12.99 18.94
CA GLU A 161 10.38 12.59 17.53
C GLU A 161 10.52 11.07 17.39
N LEU A 162 11.48 10.49 18.11
CA LEU A 162 11.71 9.05 18.13
C LEU A 162 10.47 8.27 18.63
N GLY A 163 9.80 8.78 19.67
CA GLY A 163 8.55 8.21 20.16
C GLY A 163 7.42 8.21 19.13
N ILE A 164 7.34 9.21 18.24
CA ILE A 164 6.37 9.22 17.14
C ILE A 164 6.66 8.10 16.14
N TYR A 165 7.92 7.94 15.71
CA TYR A 165 8.29 6.86 14.78
C TYR A 165 8.03 5.47 15.38
N GLN A 166 8.37 5.27 16.66
CA GLN A 166 8.07 4.03 17.37
C GLN A 166 6.56 3.76 17.42
N ASN A 167 5.76 4.78 17.74
CA ASN A 167 4.30 4.65 17.82
C ASN A 167 3.68 4.28 16.47
N ILE A 168 4.13 4.93 15.39
CA ILE A 168 3.67 4.62 14.03
C ILE A 168 4.09 3.20 13.64
N THR A 169 5.35 2.82 13.90
CA THR A 169 5.88 1.49 13.58
C THR A 169 5.07 0.41 14.31
N TYR A 170 4.91 0.52 15.62
CA TYR A 170 4.15 -0.44 16.42
C TYR A 170 2.69 -0.56 15.94
N ARG A 171 2.00 0.56 15.75
CA ARG A 171 0.59 0.54 15.31
C ARG A 171 0.43 -0.01 13.91
N ALA A 172 1.34 0.33 13.00
CA ALA A 172 1.32 -0.18 11.64
C ALA A 172 1.59 -1.69 11.60
N ILE A 173 2.53 -2.21 12.41
CA ILE A 173 2.75 -3.66 12.55
C ILE A 173 1.52 -4.34 13.16
N LEU A 174 0.94 -3.78 14.23
CA LEU A 174 -0.23 -4.36 14.89
C LEU A 174 -1.43 -4.49 13.94
N TRP A 175 -1.79 -3.39 13.26
CA TRP A 175 -2.89 -3.41 12.30
C TRP A 175 -2.54 -4.24 11.07
N GLY A 176 -1.29 -4.16 10.57
CA GLY A 176 -0.82 -4.95 9.44
C GLY A 176 -0.94 -6.44 9.74
N PHE A 177 -0.54 -6.87 10.94
CA PHE A 177 -0.66 -8.23 11.40
C PHE A 177 -2.12 -8.68 11.55
N ALA A 178 -3.01 -7.81 12.05
CA ALA A 178 -4.44 -8.11 12.13
C ALA A 178 -5.06 -8.34 10.74
N PHE A 179 -4.79 -7.43 9.78
CA PHE A 179 -5.23 -7.59 8.40
C PHE A 179 -4.61 -8.80 7.72
N PHE A 180 -3.32 -9.09 7.98
CA PHE A 180 -2.62 -10.23 7.41
C PHE A 180 -3.19 -11.56 7.93
N SER A 181 -3.47 -11.63 9.23
CA SER A 181 -4.10 -12.81 9.86
C SER A 181 -5.51 -13.03 9.30
N GLY A 182 -6.31 -11.97 9.20
CA GLY A 182 -7.64 -12.03 8.59
C GLY A 182 -7.56 -12.49 7.13
N SER A 183 -6.61 -11.95 6.36
CA SER A 183 -6.33 -12.38 5.00
C SER A 183 -6.00 -13.88 4.94
N MET A 184 -5.11 -14.39 5.78
CA MET A 184 -4.74 -15.81 5.77
C MET A 184 -5.94 -16.72 6.01
N LEU A 185 -6.82 -16.36 6.95
CA LEU A 185 -8.06 -17.10 7.21
C LEU A 185 -9.00 -17.08 6.01
N LEU A 186 -9.24 -15.90 5.43
CA LEU A 186 -10.10 -15.75 4.25
C LEU A 186 -9.52 -16.48 3.02
N GLY A 187 -8.20 -16.46 2.88
CA GLY A 187 -7.47 -17.15 1.83
C GLY A 187 -7.57 -18.67 1.97
N ALA A 188 -7.52 -19.20 3.19
CA ALA A 188 -7.73 -20.62 3.46
C ALA A 188 -9.17 -21.06 3.13
N ILE A 189 -10.18 -20.26 3.51
CA ILE A 189 -11.58 -20.53 3.17
C ILE A 189 -11.76 -20.53 1.66
N TRP A 190 -11.25 -19.50 0.98
CA TRP A 190 -11.31 -19.42 -0.48
C TRP A 190 -10.58 -20.59 -1.14
N GLY A 191 -9.39 -20.96 -0.64
CA GLY A 191 -8.61 -22.09 -1.15
C GLY A 191 -9.37 -23.41 -1.06
N TYR A 192 -10.11 -23.64 0.03
CA TYR A 192 -10.98 -24.80 0.16
C TYR A 192 -12.12 -24.78 -0.85
N LEU A 193 -12.79 -23.64 -1.04
CA LEU A 193 -13.86 -23.50 -2.03
C LEU A 193 -13.37 -23.65 -3.48
N ALA A 194 -12.14 -23.25 -3.74
CA ALA A 194 -11.53 -23.27 -5.06
C ALA A 194 -10.96 -24.64 -5.44
N TRP A 195 -10.27 -25.30 -4.51
CA TRP A 195 -9.41 -26.45 -4.77
C TRP A 195 -9.69 -27.65 -3.86
N GLY A 196 -10.65 -27.54 -2.92
CA GLY A 196 -10.96 -28.59 -1.95
C GLY A 196 -9.96 -28.73 -0.81
N ASN A 197 -9.01 -27.79 -0.66
CA ASN A 197 -8.00 -27.82 0.39
C ASN A 197 -7.76 -26.43 1.01
N TYR A 198 -7.75 -26.35 2.34
CA TYR A 198 -7.51 -25.11 3.09
C TYR A 198 -6.08 -24.59 2.98
N TRP A 199 -5.10 -25.50 2.82
CA TRP A 199 -3.69 -25.15 2.85
C TRP A 199 -2.88 -26.02 1.90
N LEU A 200 -2.26 -25.37 0.93
CA LEU A 200 -1.29 -26.00 0.03
C LEU A 200 0.11 -25.54 0.44
N TRP A 201 1.05 -26.47 0.55
CA TRP A 201 2.46 -26.21 0.87
C TRP A 201 3.24 -25.67 -0.33
N GLU A 202 2.70 -24.61 -0.93
CA GLU A 202 3.37 -23.87 -1.99
C GLU A 202 4.28 -22.80 -1.38
N SER A 203 5.28 -22.37 -2.15
CA SER A 203 6.26 -21.37 -1.70
C SER A 203 5.63 -20.09 -1.17
N LYS A 204 4.46 -19.70 -1.70
CA LYS A 204 3.71 -18.52 -1.24
C LYS A 204 3.11 -18.75 0.14
N SER A 205 2.35 -19.83 0.34
CA SER A 205 1.72 -20.15 1.62
C SER A 205 2.76 -20.38 2.71
N ALA A 206 3.83 -21.12 2.40
CA ALA A 206 4.94 -21.34 3.33
C ALA A 206 5.62 -20.02 3.74
N ALA A 207 5.87 -19.10 2.79
CA ALA A 207 6.42 -17.78 3.09
C ALA A 207 5.45 -16.93 3.93
N SER A 208 4.15 -16.97 3.65
CA SER A 208 3.13 -16.26 4.44
C SER A 208 3.11 -16.75 5.89
N LEU A 209 3.21 -18.06 6.12
CA LEU A 209 3.26 -18.62 7.47
C LEU A 209 4.53 -18.22 8.22
N LEU A 210 5.68 -18.23 7.56
CA LEU A 210 6.94 -17.76 8.15
C LEU A 210 6.85 -16.29 8.54
N LEU A 211 6.31 -15.44 7.66
CA LEU A 211 6.12 -14.01 7.94
C LEU A 211 5.13 -13.79 9.08
N TRP A 212 4.10 -14.61 9.18
CA TRP A 212 3.14 -14.56 10.27
C TRP A 212 3.82 -14.80 11.63
N PHE A 213 4.63 -15.87 11.75
CA PHE A 213 5.40 -16.13 12.98
C PHE A 213 6.41 -15.03 13.30
N TYR A 214 7.07 -14.46 12.28
CA TYR A 214 7.98 -13.34 12.47
C TYR A 214 7.26 -12.15 13.14
N TYR A 215 6.09 -11.74 12.62
CA TYR A 215 5.35 -10.61 13.19
C TYR A 215 4.71 -10.92 14.55
N VAL A 216 4.35 -12.17 14.83
CA VAL A 216 3.98 -12.59 16.20
C VAL A 216 5.14 -12.35 17.16
N GLY A 217 6.35 -12.76 16.79
CA GLY A 217 7.54 -12.55 17.62
C GLY A 217 7.81 -11.07 17.88
N VAL A 218 7.72 -10.23 16.84
CA VAL A 218 7.90 -8.77 16.95
C VAL A 218 6.85 -8.11 17.85
N LEU A 219 5.60 -8.56 17.84
CA LEU A 219 4.54 -7.98 18.68
C LEU A 219 4.60 -8.45 20.14
N HIS A 220 5.38 -9.47 20.45
CA HIS A 220 5.56 -9.99 21.80
C HIS A 220 6.75 -9.32 22.55
N THR A 221 7.54 -8.50 21.86
CA THR A 221 8.66 -7.72 22.43
C THR A 221 8.25 -6.29 22.71
#